data_AF-A0A3D2RKF9-F1
#
_entry.id   AF-A0A3D2RKF9-F1
#
_cell.length_a   1.000
_cell.length_b   1.000
_cell.length_c   1.000
_cell.angle_alpha   90.00
_cell.angle_beta   90.00
_cell.angle_gamma   90.00
#
_symmetry.space_group_name_H-M   'P 1'
#
loop_
_entity.id
_entity.type
_entity.pdbx_description
1 polymer ?
#
loop_
_entity_poly.entity_id
_entity_poly.type
_entity_poly.pdbx_seq_one_letter_code
_entity_poly.pdbx_strand_id
1 'polypeptide(L)'
;MDLGFSAIQVNRDLTQPALTVRIHDSEPVTRSFGSCTTTFPELRKGHIGIVFGTVMSRTDANDEWTKTGMYVQSQCHGVGMGHYALYETMEREGEIRFIRSAEDLDASIEAWKDPAPNEPIGLMLAMESADAIMDPDR
;
A
#
# COMPACT_ATOMS: atom_id res chain seq x y z
N MET A 1 1.57 -2.08 8.02
CA MET A 1 0.81 -2.56 6.86
C MET A 1 1.50 -1.97 5.64
N ASP A 2 1.85 -2.81 4.67
CA ASP A 2 2.24 -2.36 3.33
C ASP A 2 0.97 -2.31 2.47
N LEU A 3 0.67 -1.16 1.87
CA LEU A 3 -0.60 -0.93 1.16
C LEU A 3 -0.70 -1.77 -0.11
N GLY A 4 0.27 -1.64 -1.01
CA GLY A 4 0.29 -2.32 -2.30
C GLY A 4 0.34 -3.83 -2.13
N PHE A 5 1.19 -4.32 -1.23
CA PHE A 5 1.30 -5.73 -0.90
C PHE A 5 -0.01 -6.30 -0.33
N SER A 6 -0.62 -5.59 0.63
CA SER A 6 -1.88 -6.05 1.24
C SER A 6 -3.01 -6.08 0.22
N ALA A 7 -3.08 -5.10 -0.67
CA ALA A 7 -4.15 -4.98 -1.64
C ALA A 7 -4.00 -5.96 -2.82
N ILE A 8 -2.80 -6.09 -3.39
CA ILE A 8 -2.59 -6.86 -4.63
C ILE A 8 -2.23 -8.32 -4.33
N GLN A 9 -1.23 -8.57 -3.49
CA GLN A 9 -0.72 -9.93 -3.24
C GLN A 9 -1.61 -10.69 -2.25
N VAL A 10 -2.08 -10.01 -1.21
CA VAL A 10 -2.96 -10.63 -0.19
C VAL A 10 -4.45 -10.50 -0.56
N ASN A 11 -4.78 -9.68 -1.57
CA ASN A 11 -6.14 -9.45 -2.07
C ASN A 11 -7.10 -8.89 -1.01
N ARG A 12 -6.65 -7.89 -0.24
CA ARG A 12 -7.47 -7.20 0.77
C ARG A 12 -8.03 -5.89 0.22
N ASP A 13 -9.34 -5.73 0.31
CA ASP A 13 -9.98 -4.44 0.06
C ASP A 13 -9.74 -3.49 1.24
N LEU A 14 -8.84 -2.52 1.03
CA LEU A 14 -8.43 -1.57 2.07
C LEU A 14 -9.45 -0.46 2.34
N THR A 15 -10.52 -0.38 1.55
CA THR A 15 -11.62 0.57 1.77
C THR A 15 -12.64 0.07 2.79
N GLN A 16 -12.64 -1.24 3.07
CA GLN A 16 -13.51 -1.85 4.06
C GLN A 16 -12.93 -1.80 5.47
N PRO A 17 -13.76 -1.83 6.53
CA PRO A 17 -13.28 -2.00 7.89
C PRO A 17 -12.43 -3.26 8.02
N ALA A 18 -11.35 -3.20 8.80
CA ALA A 18 -10.42 -4.33 8.97
C ALA A 18 -11.14 -5.59 9.49
N LEU A 19 -12.19 -5.43 10.31
CA LEU A 19 -13.02 -6.56 10.73
C LEU A 19 -13.70 -7.27 9.56
N THR A 20 -14.21 -6.53 8.58
CA THR A 20 -14.82 -7.09 7.36
C THR A 20 -13.76 -7.82 6.53
N VAL A 21 -12.59 -7.21 6.34
CA VAL A 21 -11.48 -7.81 5.59
C VAL A 21 -11.05 -9.15 6.21
N ARG A 22 -10.97 -9.24 7.55
CA ARG A 22 -10.61 -10.48 8.26
C ARG A 22 -11.53 -11.65 7.96
N ILE A 23 -12.80 -11.41 7.64
CA ILE A 23 -13.76 -12.48 7.32
C ILE A 23 -13.33 -13.20 6.02
N HIS A 24 -12.62 -12.49 5.14
CA HIS A 24 -12.14 -13.00 3.86
C HIS A 24 -10.71 -13.55 3.92
N ASP A 25 -9.99 -13.34 5.03
CA ASP A 25 -8.65 -13.92 5.23
C ASP A 25 -8.76 -15.45 5.41
N SER A 26 -8.35 -16.21 4.39
CA SER A 26 -8.30 -17.68 4.45
C SER A 26 -7.26 -18.19 5.45
N GLU A 27 -7.30 -19.49 5.80
CA GLU A 27 -6.28 -20.11 6.66
C GLU A 27 -4.86 -19.95 6.10
N PRO A 28 -4.59 -20.20 4.80
CA PRO A 28 -3.24 -19.98 4.25
C PRO A 28 -2.77 -18.53 4.35
N VAL A 29 -3.68 -17.57 4.12
CA VAL A 29 -3.40 -16.14 4.25
C VAL A 29 -3.06 -15.81 5.70
N THR A 30 -3.90 -16.22 6.65
CA THR A 30 -3.69 -15.96 8.07
C THR A 30 -2.40 -16.61 8.58
N ARG A 31 -2.09 -17.84 8.15
CA ARG A 31 -0.87 -18.54 8.54
C ARG A 31 0.40 -17.86 8.02
N SER A 32 0.36 -17.32 6.81
CA SER A 32 1.55 -16.79 6.13
C SER A 32 1.76 -15.30 6.40
N PHE A 33 0.68 -14.52 6.49
CA PHE A 33 0.70 -13.06 6.53
C PHE A 33 -0.01 -12.47 7.77
N GLY A 34 -0.58 -13.32 8.63
CA GLY A 34 -1.44 -12.89 9.72
C GLY A 34 -2.78 -12.36 9.21
N SER A 35 -3.68 -12.04 10.14
CA SER A 35 -4.97 -11.40 9.83
C SER A 35 -4.83 -9.89 9.66
N CYS A 36 -5.71 -9.28 8.86
CA CYS A 36 -5.71 -7.84 8.61
C CYS A 36 -5.81 -7.01 9.90
N THR A 37 -4.84 -6.17 10.23
CA THR A 37 -4.86 -5.39 11.49
C THR A 37 -5.43 -3.98 11.33
N THR A 38 -5.29 -3.38 10.14
CA THR A 38 -5.68 -2.00 9.83
C THR A 38 -6.07 -1.90 8.36
N THR A 39 -6.84 -0.87 8.00
CA THR A 39 -7.30 -0.46 6.66
C THR A 39 -7.60 1.05 6.70
N PHE A 40 -8.09 1.67 5.62
CA PHE A 40 -8.35 3.12 5.61
C PHE A 40 -9.36 3.58 6.69
N PRO A 41 -10.47 2.86 6.96
CA PRO A 41 -11.35 3.23 8.07
C PRO A 41 -10.66 3.22 9.44
N GLU A 42 -9.78 2.25 9.71
CA GLU A 42 -9.02 2.14 10.96
C GLU A 42 -7.97 3.24 11.07
N LEU A 43 -7.32 3.62 9.97
CA LEU A 43 -6.40 4.77 9.94
C LEU A 43 -7.15 6.07 10.26
N ARG A 44 -8.30 6.32 9.62
CA ARG A 44 -9.16 7.47 9.90
C ARG A 44 -9.63 7.50 11.35
N LYS A 45 -10.09 6.37 11.89
CA LYS A 45 -10.49 6.22 13.30
C LYS A 45 -9.34 6.49 14.27
N GLY A 46 -8.12 6.11 13.89
CA GLY A 46 -6.89 6.37 14.63
C GLY A 46 -6.32 7.78 14.45
N HIS A 47 -6.99 8.65 13.67
CA HIS A 47 -6.52 9.97 13.31
C HIS A 47 -5.17 9.98 12.56
N ILE A 48 -4.88 8.90 11.82
CA ILE A 48 -3.64 8.74 11.04
C ILE A 48 -3.87 9.25 9.62
N GLY A 49 -3.38 10.45 9.35
CA GLY A 49 -3.61 11.14 8.08
C GLY A 49 -2.53 11.04 7.03
N ILE A 50 -1.35 10.56 7.40
CA ILE A 50 -0.20 10.47 6.50
C ILE A 50 0.44 9.10 6.67
N VAL A 51 0.70 8.45 5.54
CA VAL A 51 1.35 7.15 5.47
C VAL A 51 2.43 7.15 4.39
N PHE A 52 3.39 6.23 4.55
CA PHE A 52 4.27 5.85 3.45
C PHE A 52 3.62 4.68 2.70
N GLY A 53 3.34 4.89 1.41
CA GLY A 53 2.89 3.84 0.51
C GLY A 53 4.11 3.26 -0.21
N THR A 54 4.45 2.02 0.09
CA THR A 54 5.63 1.35 -0.45
C THR A 54 5.32 0.64 -1.76
N VAL A 55 6.21 0.80 -2.74
CA VAL A 55 6.37 -0.15 -3.84
C VAL A 55 7.32 -1.22 -3.33
N MET A 56 6.81 -2.45 -3.18
CA MET A 56 7.55 -3.56 -2.60
C MET A 56 7.59 -4.72 -3.58
N SER A 57 8.78 -5.00 -4.11
CA SER A 57 9.07 -6.23 -4.82
C SER A 57 10.57 -6.53 -4.74
N ARG A 58 10.90 -7.80 -4.61
CA ARG A 58 12.28 -8.26 -4.46
C ARG A 58 12.51 -9.52 -5.29
N THR A 59 13.74 -9.66 -5.80
CA THR A 59 14.19 -10.92 -6.36
C THR A 59 14.46 -11.91 -5.23
N ASP A 60 13.74 -13.02 -5.22
CA ASP A 60 13.97 -14.12 -4.28
C ASP A 60 13.44 -15.41 -4.89
N ALA A 61 14.30 -16.07 -5.67
CA ALA A 61 13.97 -17.33 -6.35
C ALA A 61 13.73 -18.49 -5.38
N ASN A 62 14.07 -18.35 -4.10
CA ASN A 62 13.96 -19.40 -3.09
C ASN A 62 12.82 -19.14 -2.09
N ASP A 63 11.95 -18.15 -2.35
CA ASP A 63 10.79 -17.87 -1.51
C ASP A 63 9.66 -18.88 -1.75
N GLU A 64 9.85 -20.10 -1.23
CA GLU A 64 8.88 -21.17 -1.34
C GLU A 64 7.70 -21.01 -0.36
N TRP A 65 7.89 -20.24 0.72
CA TRP A 65 6.92 -20.10 1.80
C TRP A 65 5.85 -19.06 1.48
N THR A 66 6.25 -17.81 1.23
CA THR A 66 5.26 -16.76 0.96
C THR A 66 4.90 -16.67 -0.51
N LYS A 67 5.80 -17.13 -1.39
CA LYS A 67 5.67 -17.04 -2.86
C LYS A 67 5.44 -15.60 -3.35
N THR A 68 6.07 -14.64 -2.66
CA THR A 68 6.00 -13.21 -2.96
C THR A 68 7.29 -12.68 -3.59
N GLY A 69 8.38 -13.43 -3.46
CA GLY A 69 9.64 -13.24 -4.17
C GLY A 69 9.50 -13.53 -5.66
N MET A 70 10.15 -12.69 -6.47
CA MET A 70 10.17 -12.83 -7.92
C MET A 70 11.45 -13.54 -8.36
N TYR A 71 11.40 -14.23 -9.51
CA TYR A 71 12.57 -14.91 -10.07
C TYR A 71 13.51 -13.95 -10.81
N VAL A 72 12.96 -12.91 -11.43
CA VAL A 72 13.71 -11.98 -12.28
C VAL A 72 13.25 -10.53 -12.10
N GLN A 73 14.15 -9.59 -12.38
CA GLN A 73 13.93 -8.16 -12.24
C GLN A 73 12.68 -7.65 -13.00
N SER A 74 12.39 -8.19 -14.19
CA SER A 74 11.22 -7.77 -14.98
C SER A 74 9.89 -8.11 -14.29
N GLN A 75 9.85 -9.18 -13.50
CA GLN A 75 8.70 -9.51 -12.65
C GLN A 75 8.60 -8.53 -11.48
N CYS A 76 9.73 -8.15 -10.87
CA CYS A 76 9.76 -7.12 -9.84
C CYS A 76 9.23 -5.78 -10.35
N HIS A 77 9.67 -5.38 -11.55
CA HIS A 77 9.18 -4.18 -12.21
C HIS A 77 7.66 -4.25 -12.44
N GLY A 78 7.15 -5.37 -12.95
CA GLY A 78 5.71 -5.57 -13.16
C GLY A 78 4.89 -5.44 -11.87
N VAL A 79 5.33 -6.09 -10.78
CA VAL A 79 4.68 -5.98 -9.46
C VAL A 79 4.75 -4.53 -8.96
N GLY A 80 5.92 -3.90 -9.05
CA GLY A 80 6.10 -2.55 -8.55
C GLY A 80 5.25 -1.51 -9.27
N MET A 81 5.16 -1.61 -10.60
CA MET A 81 4.26 -0.78 -11.40
C MET A 81 2.79 -1.07 -11.09
N GLY A 82 2.44 -2.31 -10.73
CA GLY A 82 1.11 -2.67 -10.23
C GLY A 82 0.75 -1.95 -8.93
N HIS A 83 1.67 -1.90 -7.96
CA HIS A 83 1.47 -1.15 -6.71
C HIS A 83 1.29 0.34 -6.99
N TYR A 84 2.14 0.92 -7.84
CA TYR A 84 2.05 2.34 -8.20
C TYR A 84 0.71 2.67 -8.89
N ALA A 85 0.29 1.85 -9.87
CA ALA A 85 -0.99 2.04 -10.56
C ALA A 85 -2.20 1.92 -9.63
N LEU A 86 -2.13 1.05 -8.61
CA LEU A 86 -3.15 0.98 -7.57
C LEU A 86 -3.23 2.31 -6.80
N TYR A 87 -2.11 2.87 -6.39
CA TYR A 87 -2.09 4.16 -5.67
C TYR A 87 -2.63 5.31 -6.54
N GLU A 88 -2.31 5.35 -7.83
CA GLU A 88 -2.91 6.31 -8.76
C GLU A 88 -4.44 6.15 -8.86
N THR A 89 -4.94 4.92 -8.81
CA THR A 89 -6.38 4.65 -8.82
C THR A 89 -7.04 5.10 -7.51
N MET A 90 -6.42 4.79 -6.36
CA MET A 90 -6.87 5.24 -5.04
C MET A 90 -6.89 6.77 -4.93
N GLU A 91 -5.97 7.49 -5.57
CA GLU A 91 -6.00 8.96 -5.63
C GLU A 91 -7.21 9.46 -6.43
N ARG A 92 -7.48 8.85 -7.58
CA ARG A 92 -8.65 9.20 -8.42
C ARG A 92 -9.98 8.91 -7.72
N GLU A 93 -10.01 7.87 -6.89
CA GLU A 93 -11.18 7.49 -6.08
C GLU A 93 -11.31 8.34 -4.81
N GLY A 94 -10.30 9.16 -4.48
CA GLY A 94 -10.31 10.04 -3.31
C GLY A 94 -9.98 9.34 -1.99
N GLU A 95 -9.47 8.12 -2.02
CA GLU A 95 -9.05 7.42 -0.80
C GLU A 95 -7.71 7.95 -0.28
N ILE A 96 -6.81 8.31 -1.20
CA ILE A 96 -5.50 8.89 -0.89
C ILE A 96 -5.24 10.18 -1.68
N ARG A 97 -4.23 10.93 -1.26
CA ARG A 97 -3.64 12.03 -2.03
C ARG A 97 -2.13 11.87 -2.04
N PHE A 98 -1.47 11.92 -3.19
CA PHE A 98 -0.02 11.88 -3.21
C PHE A 98 0.59 13.12 -2.57
N ILE A 99 1.61 12.91 -1.74
CA ILE A 99 2.50 13.95 -1.22
C ILE A 99 3.80 13.89 -2.03
N ARG A 100 4.00 14.86 -2.93
CA ARG A 100 5.18 14.94 -3.81
C ARG A 100 6.09 16.11 -3.47
N SER A 101 5.62 17.03 -2.65
CA SER A 101 6.30 18.27 -2.29
C SER A 101 6.07 18.63 -0.82
N ALA A 102 6.83 19.61 -0.32
CA ALA A 102 6.60 20.15 1.02
C ALA A 102 5.23 20.84 1.10
N GLU A 103 4.80 21.50 0.02
CA GLU A 103 3.49 22.13 -0.09
C GLU A 103 2.35 21.12 0.00
N ASP A 104 2.48 19.95 -0.66
CA ASP A 104 1.49 18.87 -0.54
C ASP A 104 1.44 18.33 0.90
N LEU A 105 2.61 18.19 1.54
CA LEU A 105 2.72 17.72 2.91
C LEU A 105 2.01 18.69 3.88
N ASP A 106 2.30 19.98 3.77
CA ASP A 106 1.65 21.02 4.57
C ASP A 106 0.14 21.02 4.34
N ALA A 107 -0.32 20.89 3.09
CA ALA A 107 -1.74 20.79 2.77
C ALA A 107 -2.41 19.56 3.40
N SER A 108 -1.74 18.40 3.39
CA SER A 108 -2.22 17.19 4.07
C SER A 108 -2.26 17.36 5.59
N ILE A 109 -1.27 18.01 6.20
CA ILE A 109 -1.25 18.31 7.63
C ILE A 109 -2.41 19.22 8.01
N GLU A 110 -2.65 20.31 7.27
CA GLU A 110 -3.75 21.23 7.53
C GLU A 110 -5.11 20.55 7.39
N ALA A 111 -5.32 19.76 6.32
CA ALA A 111 -6.56 19.02 6.11
C ALA A 111 -6.86 18.03 7.25
N TRP A 112 -5.81 17.41 7.80
CA TRP A 112 -5.93 16.46 8.91
C TRP A 112 -5.89 17.10 10.31
N LYS A 113 -6.05 18.42 10.45
CA LYS A 113 -6.34 19.05 11.75
C LYS A 113 -7.81 18.88 12.18
N ASP A 114 -8.71 18.92 11.21
CA ASP A 114 -10.16 18.71 11.39
C ASP A 114 -10.72 17.98 10.16
N PRO A 115 -10.36 16.69 9.98
CA PRO A 115 -10.63 15.96 8.75
C PRO A 115 -12.12 15.65 8.60
N ALA A 116 -12.61 15.75 7.36
CA ALA A 116 -13.90 15.17 7.00
C ALA A 116 -13.89 13.64 7.26
N PRO A 117 -15.06 12.98 7.44
CA PRO A 117 -15.11 11.53 7.69
C PRO A 117 -14.43 10.67 6.63
N ASN A 118 -14.34 11.17 5.40
CA ASN A 118 -13.68 10.54 4.25
C ASN A 118 -12.49 11.36 3.73
N GLU A 119 -11.84 12.17 4.58
CA GLU A 119 -10.65 12.91 4.18
C GLU A 119 -9.61 11.95 3.57
N PRO A 120 -9.07 12.26 2.38
CA PRO A 120 -8.05 11.42 1.75
C PRO A 120 -6.81 11.31 2.63
N ILE A 121 -6.25 10.10 2.73
CA ILE A 121 -5.00 9.87 3.45
C ILE A 121 -3.84 10.37 2.58
N GLY A 122 -2.99 11.22 3.13
CA GLY A 122 -1.75 11.64 2.49
C GLY A 122 -0.80 10.45 2.30
N LEU A 123 -0.38 10.18 1.08
CA LEU A 123 0.52 9.07 0.74
C LEU A 123 1.84 9.63 0.20
N MET A 124 2.90 9.42 0.96
CA MET A 124 4.26 9.64 0.46
C MET A 124 4.76 8.32 -0.17
N LEU A 125 5.08 8.35 -1.46
CA LEU A 125 5.55 7.17 -2.17
C LEU A 125 6.95 6.80 -1.66
N ALA A 126 7.13 5.55 -1.28
CA ALA A 126 8.40 4.96 -0.89
C ALA A 126 8.68 3.68 -1.69
N MET A 127 9.92 3.20 -1.64
CA MET A 127 10.29 1.89 -2.16
C MET A 127 10.86 1.03 -1.04
N GLU A 128 10.38 -0.21 -0.95
CA GLU A 128 10.98 -1.26 -0.15
C GLU A 128 11.69 -2.23 -1.12
N SER A 129 13.02 -2.13 -1.16
CA SER A 129 13.92 -2.71 -2.19
C SER A 129 13.89 -1.93 -3.53
N ALA A 130 14.97 -2.05 -4.30
CA ALA A 130 15.16 -1.33 -5.56
C ALA A 130 15.07 -2.25 -6.80
N ASP A 131 14.76 -3.53 -6.61
CA ASP A 131 14.72 -4.55 -7.66
C ASP A 131 13.72 -4.23 -8.79
N ALA A 132 12.71 -3.40 -8.53
CA ALA A 132 11.74 -2.97 -9.53
C ALA A 132 12.26 -1.85 -10.47
N ILE A 133 13.41 -1.23 -10.16
CA ILE A 133 14.06 -0.22 -11.00
C ILE A 133 14.84 -0.94 -12.09
N MET A 134 14.42 -0.79 -13.34
CA MET A 134 15.03 -1.49 -14.48
C MET A 134 16.34 -0.84 -14.92
N ASP A 135 16.46 0.47 -14.80
CA ASP A 135 17.59 1.27 -15.26
C ASP A 135 17.66 2.58 -14.44
N PRO A 136 18.84 3.11 -14.12
CA PRO A 136 19.00 4.35 -13.34
C PRO A 136 18.44 5.61 -14.02
N ASP A 137 18.24 5.60 -15.34
CA ASP A 137 17.72 6.76 -16.10
C ASP A 137 16.17 6.81 -16.12
N ARG A 138 15.49 5.92 -15.38
CA ARG A 138 14.03 5.81 -15.33
C ARG A 138 13.43 5.98 -13.94
#